data_AF-A0A6J1W3M3-F1
#
_entry.id   AF-A0A6J1W3M3-F1
#
_cell.length_a   1.000
_cell.length_b   1.000
_cell.length_c   1.000
_cell.angle_alpha   90.00
_cell.angle_beta   90.00
_cell.angle_gamma   90.00
#
_symmetry.space_group_name_H-M   'P 1'
#
loop_
_entity.id
_entity.type
_entity.pdbx_description
1 polymer ?
#
loop_
_entity_poly.entity_id
_entity_poly.type
_entity_poly.pdbx_seq_one_letter_code
_entity_poly.pdbx_strand_id
1 'polypeptide(L)'
;GGVTLFIALYDYEARTEDDLTFVKGEKFHIINNTEGDWWEARSLTTGTTGYIPSNYVAPVDSIQAEEWYFGKIGRKDAERQLLCHGNPRGTFLIRESETTKGAYSLSIRDWDEMKGDHIKHYKIRKLDSGGYYITTRTQFETVQHLVQHYRGKE
;
A
#
# COMPACT_ATOMS: atom_id res chain seq x y z
N GLY A 1 -17.06 8.95 -16.92
CA GLY A 1 -16.48 8.04 -15.93
C GLY A 1 -14.99 8.18 -16.02
N GLY A 2 -14.31 8.47 -14.91
CA GLY A 2 -12.85 8.59 -14.90
C GLY A 2 -12.21 7.26 -15.29
N VAL A 3 -11.20 7.32 -16.13
CA VAL A 3 -10.37 6.16 -16.46
C VAL A 3 -9.52 5.83 -15.23
N THR A 4 -9.72 4.66 -14.62
CA THR A 4 -8.86 4.18 -13.53
C THR A 4 -7.49 3.85 -14.08
N LEU A 5 -6.46 4.56 -13.61
CA LEU A 5 -5.06 4.25 -13.94
C LEU A 5 -4.49 3.25 -12.95
N PHE A 6 -3.53 2.46 -13.41
CA PHE A 6 -2.80 1.50 -12.59
C PHE A 6 -1.32 1.87 -12.53
N ILE A 7 -0.65 1.50 -11.43
CA ILE A 7 0.78 1.73 -11.20
C ILE A 7 1.49 0.43 -10.88
N ALA A 8 2.69 0.24 -11.42
CA ALA A 8 3.56 -0.88 -11.11
C ALA A 8 4.08 -0.80 -9.67
N LEU A 9 3.87 -1.88 -8.91
CA LEU A 9 4.35 -2.07 -7.55
C LEU A 9 5.80 -2.59 -7.52
N TYR A 10 6.21 -3.28 -8.58
CA TYR A 10 7.52 -3.92 -8.73
C TYR A 10 8.02 -3.78 -10.16
N ASP A 11 9.33 -3.98 -10.35
CA ASP A 11 9.92 -4.15 -11.68
C ASP A 11 9.48 -5.50 -12.26
N TYR A 12 9.34 -5.56 -13.58
CA TYR A 12 8.99 -6.78 -14.29
C TYR A 12 9.69 -6.83 -15.65
N GLU A 13 10.33 -7.95 -15.92
CA GLU A 13 10.97 -8.25 -17.20
C GLU A 13 10.08 -9.20 -18.00
N ALA A 14 9.80 -8.81 -19.25
CA ALA A 14 8.97 -9.58 -20.18
C ALA A 14 9.47 -11.01 -20.34
N ARG A 15 8.55 -11.98 -20.33
CA ARG A 15 8.87 -13.42 -20.50
C ARG A 15 8.47 -13.95 -21.86
N THR A 16 7.56 -13.26 -22.53
CA THR A 16 7.11 -13.54 -23.90
C THR A 16 7.22 -12.27 -24.76
N GLU A 17 7.12 -12.43 -26.08
CA GLU A 17 7.14 -11.29 -27.01
C GLU A 17 5.91 -10.38 -26.87
N ASP A 18 4.82 -10.89 -26.28
CA ASP A 18 3.57 -10.17 -26.08
C ASP A 18 3.53 -9.45 -24.71
N ASP A 19 4.51 -9.67 -23.83
CA ASP A 19 4.57 -9.05 -22.51
C ASP A 19 5.21 -7.65 -22.57
N LEU A 20 4.80 -6.76 -21.66
CA LEU A 20 5.52 -5.51 -21.42
C LEU A 20 6.62 -5.71 -20.38
N THR A 21 7.82 -5.18 -20.66
CA THR A 21 8.83 -4.91 -19.62
C THR A 21 8.58 -3.53 -19.01
N PHE A 22 8.61 -3.43 -17.68
CA PHE A 22 8.33 -2.17 -16.99
C PHE A 22 9.06 -2.07 -15.65
N VAL A 23 9.16 -0.84 -15.14
CA VAL A 23 9.78 -0.55 -13.84
C VAL A 23 8.74 -0.14 -12.81
N LYS A 24 9.06 -0.33 -11.52
CA LYS A 24 8.25 0.13 -10.39
C LYS A 24 7.91 1.62 -10.58
N GLY A 25 6.64 1.96 -10.38
CA GLY A 25 6.11 3.30 -10.51
C GLY A 25 5.61 3.66 -11.92
N GLU A 26 5.85 2.81 -12.92
CA GLU A 26 5.29 3.00 -14.26
C GLU A 26 3.75 2.89 -14.25
N LYS A 27 3.09 3.69 -15.09
CA LYS A 27 1.62 3.81 -15.11
C LYS A 27 1.03 3.20 -16.37
N PHE A 28 -0.14 2.61 -16.21
CA PHE A 28 -0.84 1.86 -17.25
C PHE A 28 -2.30 2.26 -17.38
N HIS A 29 -2.77 2.22 -18.62
CA HIS A 29 -4.20 2.09 -18.92
C HIS A 29 -4.51 0.62 -19.17
N ILE A 30 -5.45 0.05 -18.42
CA ILE A 30 -5.88 -1.34 -18.62
C ILE A 30 -6.87 -1.38 -19.78
N ILE A 31 -6.53 -2.12 -20.83
CA ILE A 31 -7.36 -2.31 -22.02
C ILE A 31 -8.29 -3.50 -21.81
N ASN A 32 -7.76 -4.63 -21.31
CA ASN A 32 -8.52 -5.83 -21.04
C ASN A 32 -8.07 -6.51 -19.75
N ASN A 33 -9.01 -6.74 -18.83
CA ASN A 33 -8.82 -7.46 -17.58
C ASN A 33 -9.89 -8.52 -17.32
N THR A 34 -10.59 -9.00 -18.35
CA THR A 34 -11.74 -9.90 -18.17
C THR A 34 -11.32 -11.34 -17.85
N GLU A 35 -10.11 -11.76 -18.22
CA GLU A 35 -9.68 -13.16 -18.09
C GLU A 35 -8.25 -13.29 -17.54
N GLY A 36 -8.11 -14.13 -16.51
CA GLY A 36 -6.83 -14.61 -16.01
C GLY A 36 -6.02 -13.62 -15.16
N ASP A 37 -4.79 -14.04 -14.88
CA ASP A 37 -3.83 -13.30 -14.05
C ASP A 37 -3.02 -12.27 -14.87
N TRP A 38 -3.21 -12.21 -16.19
CA TRP A 38 -2.51 -11.35 -17.13
C TRP A 38 -3.49 -10.40 -17.81
N TRP A 39 -3.21 -9.11 -17.72
CA TRP A 39 -4.07 -8.07 -18.28
C TRP A 39 -3.38 -7.41 -19.46
N GLU A 40 -4.15 -7.13 -20.50
CA GLU A 40 -3.69 -6.30 -21.60
C GLU A 40 -3.71 -4.85 -21.15
N ALA A 41 -2.55 -4.19 -21.26
CA ALA A 41 -2.36 -2.83 -20.78
C ALA A 41 -1.54 -2.02 -21.77
N ARG A 42 -1.75 -0.70 -21.75
CA ARG A 42 -0.93 0.27 -22.45
C ARG A 42 -0.08 1.05 -21.46
N SER A 43 1.24 1.00 -21.62
CA SER A 43 2.14 1.85 -20.87
C SER A 43 1.92 3.32 -21.24
N LEU A 44 1.83 4.18 -20.22
CA LEU A 44 1.79 5.63 -20.41
C LEU A 44 3.19 6.24 -20.61
N THR A 45 4.25 5.48 -20.34
CA THR A 45 5.64 5.93 -20.51
C THR A 45 6.13 5.66 -21.93
N THR A 46 5.95 4.44 -22.43
CA THR A 46 6.44 4.02 -23.76
C THR A 46 5.36 4.14 -24.83
N GLY A 47 4.08 4.18 -24.43
CA GLY A 47 2.93 4.14 -25.35
C GLY A 47 2.62 2.77 -25.93
N THR A 48 3.41 1.74 -25.58
CA THR A 48 3.27 0.36 -26.09
C THR A 48 2.17 -0.40 -25.36
N THR A 49 1.56 -1.35 -26.07
CA THR A 49 0.56 -2.27 -25.53
C THR A 49 1.16 -3.67 -25.43
N GLY A 50 0.79 -4.40 -24.39
CA GLY A 50 1.13 -5.81 -24.18
C GLY A 50 0.55 -6.31 -22.87
N TYR A 51 0.92 -7.53 -22.48
CA TYR A 51 0.43 -8.16 -21.26
C TYR A 51 1.29 -7.80 -20.05
N ILE A 52 0.62 -7.60 -18.92
CA ILE A 52 1.24 -7.40 -17.61
C ILE A 52 0.61 -8.34 -16.57
N PRO A 53 1.39 -8.82 -15.59
CA PRO A 53 0.83 -9.59 -14.48
C PRO A 53 -0.02 -8.69 -13.56
N SER A 54 -1.28 -9.04 -13.37
CA SER A 54 -2.26 -8.25 -12.60
C SER A 54 -1.85 -7.99 -11.15
N ASN A 55 -1.12 -8.92 -10.53
CA ASN A 55 -0.63 -8.80 -9.15
C ASN A 55 0.61 -7.90 -9.01
N TYR A 56 1.16 -7.37 -10.11
CA TYR A 56 2.26 -6.40 -10.10
C TYR A 56 1.75 -4.96 -10.16
N VAL A 57 0.44 -4.76 -10.31
CA VAL A 57 -0.14 -3.43 -10.41
C VAL A 57 -1.24 -3.20 -9.38
N ALA A 58 -1.45 -1.94 -9.04
CA ALA A 58 -2.57 -1.48 -8.24
C ALA A 58 -3.20 -0.24 -8.87
N PRO A 59 -4.50 0.03 -8.65
CA PRO A 59 -5.07 1.32 -9.01
C PRO A 59 -4.28 2.45 -8.34
N VAL A 60 -3.99 3.52 -9.08
CA VAL A 60 -3.15 4.65 -8.61
C VAL A 60 -3.66 5.25 -7.29
N ASP A 61 -4.98 5.35 -7.13
CA ASP A 61 -5.60 5.97 -5.95
C ASP A 61 -5.92 4.97 -4.81
N SER A 62 -5.48 3.71 -4.95
CA SER A 62 -5.72 2.67 -3.97
C SER A 62 -4.66 2.63 -2.88
N ILE A 63 -5.01 2.11 -1.70
CA ILE A 63 -4.04 1.88 -0.61
C ILE A 63 -2.91 0.94 -1.04
N GLN A 64 -3.17 0.03 -1.98
CA GLN A 64 -2.18 -0.91 -2.50
C GLN A 64 -1.03 -0.22 -3.25
N ALA A 65 -1.26 0.99 -3.78
CA ALA A 65 -0.23 1.79 -4.43
C ALA A 65 0.69 2.54 -3.45
N GLU A 66 0.36 2.54 -2.15
CA GLU A 66 1.09 3.30 -1.14
C GLU A 66 2.32 2.55 -0.64
N GLU A 67 3.49 3.20 -0.66
CA GLU A 67 4.76 2.57 -0.23
C GLU A 67 4.79 2.16 1.25
N TRP A 68 3.95 2.80 2.07
CA TRP A 68 3.80 2.50 3.49
C TRP A 68 2.80 1.38 3.76
N TYR A 69 2.13 0.83 2.74
CA TYR A 69 1.19 -0.28 2.88
C TYR A 69 1.84 -1.62 2.57
N PHE A 70 1.86 -2.51 3.57
CA PHE A 70 2.55 -3.80 3.52
C PHE A 70 1.57 -4.99 3.49
N GLY A 71 0.32 -4.75 3.11
CA GLY A 71 -0.68 -5.79 2.92
C GLY A 71 -0.80 -6.71 4.12
N LYS A 72 -0.60 -8.01 3.90
CA LYS A 72 -0.82 -9.09 4.87
C LYS A 72 0.38 -9.38 5.79
N ILE A 73 1.38 -8.50 5.86
CA ILE A 73 2.51 -8.72 6.77
C ILE A 73 2.01 -8.88 8.22
N GLY A 74 2.51 -9.91 8.91
CA GLY A 74 2.14 -10.20 10.29
C GLY A 74 2.77 -9.22 11.27
N ARG A 75 2.24 -9.17 12.50
CA ARG A 75 2.76 -8.26 13.54
C ARG A 75 4.26 -8.40 13.77
N LYS A 76 4.76 -9.64 13.89
CA LYS A 76 6.16 -9.91 14.19
C LYS A 76 7.10 -9.50 13.04
N ASP A 77 6.67 -9.70 11.80
CA ASP A 77 7.48 -9.33 10.64
C ASP A 77 7.49 -7.81 10.43
N ALA A 78 6.36 -7.13 10.70
CA ALA A 78 6.33 -5.68 10.78
C ALA A 78 7.27 -5.13 11.85
N GLU A 79 7.33 -5.75 13.04
CA GLU A 79 8.26 -5.36 14.10
C GLU A 79 9.72 -5.51 13.67
N ARG A 80 10.08 -6.66 13.08
CA ARG A 80 11.43 -6.91 12.54
C ARG A 80 11.84 -5.86 11.51
N GLN A 81 10.94 -5.55 10.57
CA GLN A 81 11.21 -4.60 9.51
C GLN A 81 11.38 -3.17 10.03
N LEU A 82 10.55 -2.73 10.97
CA LEU A 82 10.65 -1.39 11.54
C LEU A 82 11.89 -1.23 12.43
N LEU A 83 12.29 -2.26 13.16
CA LEU A 83 13.48 -2.27 14.01
C LEU A 83 14.80 -2.46 13.23
N CYS A 84 14.76 -2.63 11.91
CA CYS A 84 15.98 -2.65 11.10
C CYS A 84 16.84 -1.40 11.35
N HIS A 85 18.16 -1.61 11.31
CA HIS A 85 19.13 -0.53 11.52
C HIS A 85 18.96 0.55 10.44
N GLY A 86 19.05 1.82 10.85
CA GLY A 86 18.89 2.97 9.96
C GLY A 86 17.47 3.55 9.90
N ASN A 87 16.45 2.83 10.36
CA ASN A 87 15.10 3.39 10.45
C ASN A 87 15.01 4.39 11.63
N PRO A 88 14.68 5.67 11.39
CA PRO A 88 14.52 6.63 12.48
C PRO A 88 13.27 6.37 13.32
N ARG A 89 13.20 7.03 14.48
CA ARG A 89 11.95 7.15 15.24
C ARG A 89 10.87 7.75 14.35
N GLY A 90 9.66 7.20 14.40
CA GLY A 90 8.53 7.62 13.57
C GLY A 90 8.37 6.85 12.26
N THR A 91 9.35 6.01 11.85
CA THR A 91 9.16 5.09 10.73
C THR A 91 7.95 4.19 11.00
N PHE A 92 7.06 4.08 10.03
CA PHE A 92 5.80 3.37 10.18
C PHE A 92 5.46 2.52 8.96
N LEU A 93 4.52 1.62 9.16
CA LEU A 93 3.85 0.91 8.07
C LEU A 93 2.39 0.62 8.46
N ILE A 94 1.54 0.41 7.46
CA ILE A 94 0.17 -0.06 7.62
C ILE A 94 0.04 -1.45 7.03
N ARG A 95 -0.66 -2.32 7.75
CA ARG A 95 -0.91 -3.72 7.40
C ARG A 95 -2.34 -4.12 7.71
N GLU A 96 -2.81 -5.21 7.13
CA GLU A 96 -4.09 -5.82 7.47
C GLU A 96 -4.12 -6.23 8.96
N SER A 97 -5.27 -6.08 9.61
CA SER A 97 -5.45 -6.49 11.00
C SER A 97 -5.64 -8.01 11.11
N GLU A 98 -4.70 -8.68 11.75
CA GLU A 98 -4.76 -10.13 12.04
C GLU A 98 -5.95 -10.53 12.93
N THR A 99 -6.50 -9.59 13.69
CA THR A 99 -7.57 -9.85 14.67
C THR A 99 -8.97 -9.44 14.18
N THR A 100 -9.08 -8.74 13.05
CA THR A 100 -10.37 -8.19 12.60
C THR A 100 -10.36 -7.97 11.11
N LYS A 101 -11.18 -8.77 10.41
CA LYS A 101 -11.35 -8.69 8.97
C LYS A 101 -11.82 -7.28 8.55
N GLY A 102 -11.18 -6.72 7.54
CA GLY A 102 -11.49 -5.39 7.00
C GLY A 102 -10.97 -4.20 7.82
N ALA A 103 -10.31 -4.44 8.97
CA ALA A 103 -9.58 -3.41 9.70
C ALA A 103 -8.08 -3.44 9.32
N TYR A 104 -7.38 -2.34 9.63
CA TYR A 104 -5.93 -2.24 9.46
C TYR A 104 -5.23 -2.04 10.80
N SER A 105 -3.91 -2.19 10.80
CA SER A 105 -3.03 -1.84 11.91
C SER A 105 -1.95 -0.88 11.41
N LEU A 106 -1.79 0.24 12.09
CA LEU A 106 -0.63 1.13 11.97
C LEU A 106 0.43 0.66 12.97
N SER A 107 1.58 0.24 12.46
CA SER A 107 2.77 -0.09 13.25
C SER A 107 3.75 1.07 13.13
N ILE A 108 4.23 1.62 14.24
CA ILE A 108 5.18 2.74 14.25
C ILE A 108 6.32 2.48 15.22
N ARG A 109 7.55 2.77 14.77
CA ARG A 109 8.74 2.75 15.60
C ARG A 109 8.77 3.94 16.51
N ASP A 110 8.98 3.69 17.80
CA ASP A 110 9.04 4.69 18.83
C ASP A 110 10.16 4.40 19.83
N TRP A 111 10.44 5.38 20.68
CA TRP A 111 11.44 5.25 21.72
C TRP A 111 10.95 5.94 23.00
N ASP A 112 11.16 5.27 24.14
CA ASP A 112 10.99 5.87 25.47
C ASP A 112 12.07 5.35 26.45
N GLU A 113 12.30 6.08 27.54
CA GLU A 113 13.35 5.78 28.51
C GLU A 113 13.16 4.43 29.22
N MET A 114 11.93 3.92 29.34
CA MET A 114 11.63 2.68 30.07
C MET A 114 11.78 1.44 29.17
N LYS A 115 11.36 1.54 27.91
CA LYS A 115 11.31 0.41 26.96
C LYS A 115 12.43 0.42 25.94
N GLY A 116 13.13 1.54 25.80
CA GLY A 116 14.04 1.77 24.70
C GLY A 116 13.28 1.78 23.36
N ASP A 117 13.97 1.30 22.32
CA ASP A 117 13.42 1.19 20.97
C ASP A 117 12.35 0.10 20.90
N HIS A 118 11.13 0.47 20.49
CA HIS A 118 10.00 -0.44 20.48
C HIS A 118 8.97 -0.04 19.41
N ILE A 119 8.02 -0.93 19.14
CA ILE A 119 6.96 -0.71 18.15
C ILE A 119 5.61 -0.55 18.84
N LYS A 120 4.91 0.53 18.50
CA LYS A 120 3.51 0.75 18.88
C LYS A 120 2.59 0.29 17.75
N HIS A 121 1.48 -0.35 18.12
CA HIS A 121 0.48 -0.86 17.17
C HIS A 121 -0.86 -0.21 17.46
N TYR A 122 -1.42 0.49 16.49
CA TYR A 122 -2.73 1.14 16.57
C TYR A 122 -3.68 0.50 15.58
N LYS A 123 -4.85 0.08 16.06
CA LYS A 123 -5.89 -0.46 15.18
C LYS A 123 -6.58 0.70 14.45
N ILE A 124 -6.59 0.64 13.12
CA ILE A 124 -7.41 1.50 12.27
C ILE A 124 -8.71 0.74 12.00
N ARG A 125 -9.80 1.24 12.57
CA ARG A 125 -11.13 0.66 12.40
C ARG A 125 -11.82 1.31 11.20
N LYS A 126 -12.72 0.55 10.57
CA LYS A 126 -13.64 1.02 9.55
C LYS A 126 -15.03 1.14 10.15
N LEU A 127 -15.73 2.23 9.85
CA LEU A 127 -17.14 2.44 10.17
C LEU A 127 -18.02 1.79 9.09
N ASP A 128 -19.23 1.43 9.45
CA ASP A 128 -20.22 0.90 8.50
C ASP A 128 -20.57 1.94 7.42
N SER A 129 -20.46 3.23 7.74
CA SER A 129 -20.61 4.36 6.81
C SER A 129 -19.42 4.57 5.86
N GLY A 130 -18.37 3.75 5.97
CA GLY A 130 -17.23 3.73 5.04
C GLY A 130 -15.95 4.41 5.55
N GLY A 131 -16.01 5.26 6.58
CA GLY A 131 -14.86 6.00 7.11
C GLY A 131 -13.90 5.18 7.99
N TYR A 132 -12.69 5.71 8.21
CA TYR A 132 -11.59 5.10 8.96
C TYR A 132 -11.18 5.95 10.16
N TYR A 133 -10.79 5.32 11.26
CA TYR A 133 -10.33 6.03 12.46
C TYR A 133 -9.42 5.18 13.36
N ILE A 134 -8.53 5.84 14.10
CA ILE A 134 -7.79 5.24 15.24
C ILE A 134 -8.50 5.58 16.55
N THR A 135 -8.89 6.85 16.71
CA THR A 135 -9.68 7.34 17.86
C THR A 135 -11.03 7.84 17.36
N THR A 136 -12.09 7.67 18.14
CA THR A 136 -13.44 8.08 17.73
C THR A 136 -13.60 9.60 17.52
N ARG A 137 -12.63 10.40 17.98
CA ARG A 137 -12.62 11.87 17.86
C ARG A 137 -12.31 12.36 16.45
N THR A 138 -11.69 11.55 15.60
CA THR A 138 -11.26 11.98 14.27
C THR A 138 -11.42 10.84 13.28
N GLN A 139 -12.16 11.09 12.20
CA GLN A 139 -12.52 10.12 11.18
C GLN A 139 -12.07 10.62 9.81
N PHE A 140 -11.76 9.69 8.92
CA PHE A 140 -11.22 9.97 7.59
C PHE A 140 -11.95 9.15 6.54
N GLU A 141 -12.13 9.70 5.36
CA GLU A 141 -12.76 8.98 4.26
C GLU A 141 -11.88 7.80 3.77
N THR A 142 -10.57 8.00 3.76
CA THR A 142 -9.59 7.01 3.29
C THR A 142 -8.46 6.85 4.29
N VAL A 143 -7.73 5.73 4.21
CA VAL A 143 -6.53 5.51 5.03
C VAL A 143 -5.41 6.49 4.64
N GLN A 144 -5.35 6.90 3.38
CA GLN A 144 -4.42 7.93 2.91
C GLN A 144 -4.65 9.27 3.62
N HIS A 145 -5.90 9.72 3.74
CA HIS A 145 -6.23 10.94 4.50
C HIS A 145 -5.87 10.81 5.99
N LEU A 146 -6.06 9.61 6.57
CA LEU A 146 -5.63 9.32 7.95
C LEU A 146 -4.11 9.48 8.10
N VAL A 147 -3.33 8.87 7.22
CA VAL A 147 -1.85 8.96 7.24
C VAL A 147 -1.41 10.41 7.08
N GLN A 148 -1.95 11.13 6.11
CA GLN A 148 -1.60 12.53 5.86
C GLN A 148 -1.87 13.41 7.08
N HIS A 149 -2.98 13.18 7.79
CA HIS A 149 -3.31 13.89 9.01
C HIS A 149 -2.30 13.66 10.15
N TYR A 150 -1.85 12.42 10.35
CA TYR A 150 -0.90 12.11 11.42
C TYR A 150 0.55 12.42 11.04
N ARG A 151 0.91 12.49 9.75
CA ARG A 151 2.23 12.98 9.30
C ARG A 151 2.41 14.48 9.48
N GLY A 152 1.33 15.27 9.37
CA GLY A 152 1.39 16.74 9.48
C GLY A 152 1.30 17.28 10.90
N LYS A 153 1.19 16.42 11.91
CA LYS A 153 1.19 16.80 13.34
C LYS A 153 2.55 16.49 13.94
N GLU A 154 3.53 17.32 13.62
CA GLU A 154 4.77 17.46 14.40
C GLU A 154 4.65 18.64 15.38
#